data_AF-A0A940MWP5-F1
#
_entry.id   AF-A0A940MWP5-F1
#
_cell.length_a   1.000
_cell.length_b   1.000
_cell.length_c   1.000
_cell.angle_alpha   90.00
_cell.angle_beta   90.00
_cell.angle_gamma   90.00
#
_symmetry.space_group_name_H-M   'P 1'
#
loop_
_entity.id
_entity.type
_entity.pdbx_description
1 polymer ?
#
loop_
_entity_poly.entity_id
_entity_poly.type
_entity_poly.pdbx_seq_one_letter_code
_entity_poly.pdbx_strand_id
1 'polypeptide(L)' 'MTPAARIISKLGGTRKAAAILGSPPTTVQSWKDAGFIPARRQGDVVQKAREAGVVIKPEDFFVLADAT' A
#
# COMPACT_ATOMS: atom_id res chain seq x y z
N MET A 1 3.94 0.90 12.99
CA MET A 1 3.89 1.26 11.56
C MET A 1 2.62 0.71 10.95
N THR A 2 1.81 1.55 10.29
CA THR A 2 0.51 1.14 9.74
C THR A 2 0.66 0.31 8.46
N PRO A 3 -0.34 -0.53 8.09
CA PRO A 3 -0.34 -1.28 6.83
C PRO A 3 -0.07 -0.41 5.60
N ALA A 4 -0.77 0.74 5.47
CA ALA A 4 -0.54 1.64 4.34
C ALA A 4 0.88 2.20 4.30
N ALA A 5 1.41 2.65 5.45
CA ALA A 5 2.78 3.15 5.51
C ALA A 5 3.81 2.08 5.11
N ARG A 6 3.56 0.80 5.45
CA ARG A 6 4.40 -0.34 5.07
C ARG A 6 4.40 -0.62 3.59
N ILE A 7 3.22 -0.73 3.00
CA ILE A 7 3.07 -0.96 1.56
C ILE A 7 3.69 0.20 0.77
N ILE A 8 3.40 1.45 1.15
CA ILE A 8 3.94 2.63 0.48
C ILE A 8 5.47 2.68 0.61
N SER A 9 6.02 2.29 1.77
CA SER A 9 7.47 2.18 1.94
C SER A 9 8.09 1.10 1.04
N LYS A 10 7.48 -0.08 0.93
CA LYS A 10 7.91 -1.14 0.01
C LYS A 10 7.90 -0.71 -1.46
N LEU A 11 6.92 0.11 -1.84
CA LEU A 11 6.83 0.71 -3.18
C LEU A 11 7.84 1.85 -3.42
N GLY A 12 8.64 2.23 -2.42
CA GLY A 12 9.67 3.27 -2.52
C GLY A 12 9.19 4.68 -2.15
N GLY A 13 8.16 4.79 -1.30
CA GLY A 13 7.63 6.04 -0.78
C GLY A 13 6.47 6.61 -1.60
N THR A 14 5.84 7.67 -1.08
CA THR A 14 4.56 8.20 -1.61
C THR A 14 4.62 8.54 -3.11
N ARG A 15 5.69 9.21 -3.58
CA ARG A 15 5.83 9.61 -4.99
C ARG A 15 5.97 8.40 -5.92
N LYS A 16 6.85 7.44 -5.60
CA LYS A 16 7.06 6.24 -6.42
C LYS A 16 5.83 5.33 -6.39
N ALA A 17 5.21 5.18 -5.23
CA ALA A 17 3.94 4.47 -5.08
C ALA A 17 2.83 5.10 -5.93
N ALA A 18 2.69 6.43 -5.94
CA ALA A 18 1.73 7.13 -6.78
C ALA A 18 1.94 6.86 -8.28
N ALA A 19 3.20 6.90 -8.73
CA ALA A 19 3.56 6.58 -10.12
C ALA A 19 3.24 5.13 -10.49
N ILE A 20 3.66 4.15 -9.67
CA ILE A 20 3.38 2.72 -9.88
C ILE A 20 1.87 2.47 -9.91
N LEU A 21 1.13 3.08 -8.99
CA LEU A 21 -0.30 2.82 -8.81
C LEU A 21 -1.19 3.62 -9.77
N GLY A 22 -0.64 4.52 -10.59
CA GLY A 22 -1.42 5.43 -11.43
C GLY A 22 -2.42 6.25 -10.62
N SER A 23 -2.04 6.66 -9.41
CA SER A 23 -2.90 7.37 -8.46
C SER A 23 -2.31 8.74 -8.12
N PRO A 24 -3.13 9.78 -7.85
CA PRO A 24 -2.60 11.05 -7.38
C PRO A 24 -1.76 10.89 -6.09
N PRO A 25 -0.62 11.58 -5.94
CA PRO A 25 0.19 11.52 -4.72
C PRO A 25 -0.59 11.86 -3.44
N THR A 26 -1.56 12.77 -3.53
CA THR A 26 -2.48 13.13 -2.44
C THR A 26 -3.39 11.97 -2.02
N THR A 27 -3.79 11.12 -2.96
CA THR A 27 -4.57 9.91 -2.66
C THR A 27 -3.72 8.89 -1.88
N VAL A 28 -2.49 8.66 -2.35
CA VAL A 28 -1.55 7.76 -1.65
C VAL A 28 -1.19 8.29 -0.26
N GLN A 29 -1.00 9.61 -0.15
CA GLN A 29 -0.76 10.26 1.14
C GLN A 29 -1.95 10.11 2.08
N SER A 30 -3.19 10.32 1.59
CA SER A 30 -4.40 10.11 2.38
C SER A 30 -4.53 8.68 2.92
N TRP A 31 -4.13 7.65 2.14
CA TRP A 31 -4.08 6.27 2.65
C TRP A 31 -3.02 6.09 3.73
N LYS A 32 -1.86 6.72 3.57
CA LYS A 32 -0.79 6.69 4.58
C LYS A 32 -1.26 7.31 5.90
N ASP A 33 -1.92 8.46 5.82
CA ASP A 33 -2.44 9.20 6.97
C ASP A 33 -3.59 8.44 7.66
N ALA A 34 -4.50 7.84 6.88
CA ALA A 34 -5.55 6.98 7.39
C ALA A 34 -5.04 5.63 7.94
N GLY A 35 -3.83 5.22 7.53
CA GLY A 35 -3.18 3.99 7.97
C GLY A 35 -3.58 2.72 7.20
N PHE A 36 -4.54 2.78 6.29
CA PHE A 36 -4.99 1.63 5.50
C PHE A 36 -5.21 2.00 4.03
N ILE A 37 -5.12 0.99 3.16
CA ILE A 37 -5.48 1.09 1.75
C ILE A 37 -6.90 0.54 1.59
N PRO A 38 -7.86 1.28 0.99
CA PRO A 38 -9.24 0.83 0.84
C PRO A 38 -9.34 -0.54 0.16
N ALA A 39 -10.21 -1.43 0.64
CA ALA A 39 -10.35 -2.80 0.14
C ALA A 39 -10.46 -2.89 -1.39
N ARG A 40 -11.30 -2.02 -1.99
CA ARG A 40 -11.48 -1.93 -3.45
C ARG A 40 -10.21 -1.60 -4.25
N ARG A 41 -9.16 -1.10 -3.59
CA ARG A 41 -7.86 -0.73 -4.19
C ARG A 41 -6.79 -1.79 -3.93
N GLN A 42 -6.98 -2.71 -3.00
CA GLN A 42 -5.93 -3.66 -2.59
C GLN A 42 -5.53 -4.59 -3.75
N GLY A 43 -6.49 -5.09 -4.53
CA GLY A 43 -6.20 -5.91 -5.72
C GLY A 43 -5.36 -5.17 -6.77
N ASP A 44 -5.71 -3.92 -7.08
CA ASP A 44 -4.95 -3.07 -8.01
C ASP A 44 -3.52 -2.80 -7.49
N VAL A 45 -3.37 -2.58 -6.18
CA VAL A 45 -2.06 -2.41 -5.54
C VAL A 45 -1.19 -3.66 -5.70
N VAL A 46 -1.74 -4.85 -5.44
CA VAL A 46 -0.99 -6.11 -5.59
C VAL A 46 -0.57 -6.32 -7.04
N GLN A 47 -1.50 -6.11 -7.99
CA GLN A 47 -1.23 -6.30 -9.41
C GLN A 47 -0.13 -5.35 -9.91
N LYS A 48 -0.27 -4.05 -9.68
CA LYS A 48 0.70 -3.05 -10.14
C LYS A 48 2.05 -3.15 -9.43
N ALA A 49 2.05 -3.51 -8.15
CA ALA A 49 3.30 -3.78 -7.44
C ALA A 49 4.05 -4.94 -8.09
N ARG A 50 3.34 -6.03 -8.42
CA ARG A 50 3.91 -7.19 -9.11
C ARG A 50 4.48 -6.83 -10.48
N GLU A 51 3.76 -6.03 -11.27
CA GLU A 51 4.25 -5.51 -12.56
C GLU A 51 5.52 -4.66 -12.41
N ALA A 52 5.62 -3.91 -11.31
CA ALA A 52 6.82 -3.12 -10.95
C ALA A 52 7.93 -3.93 -10.28
N GLY A 53 7.80 -5.26 -10.17
CA GLY A 53 8.80 -6.14 -9.53
C GLY A 53 8.83 -6.05 -8.00
N VAL A 54 7.80 -5.48 -7.37
CA VAL A 54 7.68 -5.37 -5.91
C VAL A 54 6.68 -6.39 -5.39
N VAL A 55 7.11 -7.23 -4.45
CA VAL A 55 6.23 -8.22 -3.83
C VAL A 55 5.46 -7.59 -2.68
N ILE A 56 4.13 -7.53 -2.82
CA ILE A 56 3.19 -7.18 -1.74
C ILE A 56 2.36 -8.42 -1.43
N LYS A 57 2.33 -8.81 -0.17
CA LYS A 57 1.61 -9.99 0.32
C LYS A 57 0.30 -9.57 0.98
N PRO A 58 -0.71 -10.46 1.07
CA PRO A 58 -1.95 -10.18 1.80
C PRO A 58 -1.72 -9.69 3.23
N GLU A 59 -0.76 -10.28 3.94
CA GLU A 59 -0.36 -9.90 5.31
C GLU A 59 0.09 -8.43 5.45
N ASP A 60 0.53 -7.79 4.36
CA ASP A 60 0.93 -6.37 4.39
C ASP A 60 -0.25 -5.41 4.59
N PHE A 61 -1.48 -5.85 4.29
CA PHE A 61 -2.69 -5.03 4.39
C PHE A 61 -3.34 -5.04 5.78
N PHE A 62 -2.93 -5.95 6.66
CA PHE A 62 -3.56 -6.15 7.96
C PHE A 62 -2.60 -5.85 9.10
N VAL A 63 -3.15 -5.35 10.20
CA VAL A 63 -2.45 -5.40 11.48
C VAL A 63 -2.73 -6.79 12.04
N LEU A 64 -1.69 -7.63 12.13
CA LEU A 64 -1.78 -8.85 12.92
C LEU A 64 -1.91 -8.39 14.38
N ALA A 65 -3.14 -8.37 14.88
CA ALA A 65 -3.35 -8.30 16.32
C ALA A 65 -2.93 -9.67 16.87
N ASP A 66 -2.00 -9.68 17.82
CA ASP A 66 -1.70 -10.89 18.56
C ASP A 66 -3.01 -11.38 19.19
N ALA A 67 -3.41 -12.61 18.87
CA ALA A 67 -4.51 -13.26 19.53
C ALA A 67 -4.16 -13.35 21.02
N THR A 68 -4.81 -12.49 21.82
CA THR A 68 -4.74 -12.53 23.28
C THR A 68 -5.59 -13.67 23.80
#